data_AF-A0ABD3CSD4-F1
#
_entry.id   AF-A0ABD3CSD4-F1
#
_cell.length_a   1.000
_cell.length_b   1.000
_cell.length_c   1.000
_cell.angle_alpha   90.00
_cell.angle_beta   90.00
_cell.angle_gamma   90.00
#
_symmetry.space_group_name_H-M   'P 1'
#
loop_
_entity.id
_entity.type
_entity.pdbx_description
1 polymer ?
#
loop_
_entity_poly.entity_id
_entity_poly.type
_entity_poly.pdbx_seq_one_letter_code
_entity_poly.pdbx_strand_id
1 'polypeptide(L)'
;MAWMLDEYSKFHGYSPAVVTGKPIIWEGLLVETQLQEDVYFSQHKLALLNEHGKIIAGQRVVIQGFGNVGSWAAQLISEQGGIIVAVSDVTGAIKNRKGIDIQSLAKHVEENRGVKGFDGGDYLDPDSILLEDCDILIPAALGGVINRDNAKDIKAKYIIEAADHPTDPEADEGVVVLPASGYICELRRCYRET
;
A
#
# COMPACT_ATOMS: atom_id res chain seq x y z
N MET A 1 2.62 -4.99 -20.77
CA MET A 1 2.26 -6.37 -21.19
C MET A 1 1.87 -6.48 -22.66
N ALA A 2 1.05 -5.58 -23.23
CA ALA A 2 0.66 -5.66 -24.65
C ALA A 2 1.83 -5.72 -25.66
N TRP A 3 2.87 -4.89 -25.50
CA TRP A 3 4.05 -4.95 -26.38
C TRP A 3 4.85 -6.25 -26.26
N MET A 4 4.87 -6.88 -25.08
CA MET A 4 5.55 -8.17 -24.90
C MET A 4 4.80 -9.27 -25.66
N LEU A 5 3.46 -9.25 -25.64
CA LEU A 5 2.63 -10.13 -26.46
C LEU A 5 2.88 -9.89 -27.96
N ASP A 6 2.89 -8.63 -28.41
CA ASP A 6 3.10 -8.28 -29.82
C ASP A 6 4.47 -8.80 -30.32
N GLU A 7 5.53 -8.53 -29.56
CA GLU A 7 6.88 -8.91 -29.97
C GLU A 7 7.07 -10.43 -29.98
N TYR A 8 6.56 -11.14 -28.97
CA TYR A 8 6.62 -12.60 -28.94
C TYR A 8 5.82 -13.24 -30.08
N SER A 9 4.65 -12.67 -30.39
CA SER A 9 3.74 -13.20 -31.41
C SER A 9 4.34 -13.14 -32.83
N LYS A 10 5.30 -12.24 -33.10
CA LYS A 10 6.01 -12.16 -34.39
C LYS A 10 6.83 -13.42 -34.69
N PHE A 11 7.38 -14.06 -33.67
CA PHE A 11 8.28 -15.21 -33.82
C PHE A 11 7.59 -16.56 -33.59
N HIS A 12 6.56 -16.59 -32.74
CA HIS A 12 5.94 -17.83 -32.27
C HIS A 12 4.44 -17.96 -32.59
N GLY A 13 3.88 -17.00 -33.35
CA GLY A 13 2.44 -16.91 -33.58
C GLY A 13 1.68 -16.35 -32.38
N TYR A 14 0.43 -15.94 -32.61
CA TYR A 14 -0.39 -15.28 -31.59
C TYR A 14 -0.58 -16.17 -30.35
N SER A 15 0.05 -15.78 -29.25
CA SER A 15 0.18 -16.59 -28.03
C SER A 15 -0.24 -15.78 -26.79
N PRO A 16 -1.53 -15.52 -26.57
CA PRO A 16 -2.01 -14.61 -25.53
C PRO A 16 -1.63 -15.04 -24.10
N ALA A 17 -1.42 -16.34 -23.87
CA ALA A 17 -1.03 -16.88 -22.57
C ALA A 17 0.45 -16.66 -22.18
N VAL A 18 1.28 -16.07 -23.06
CA VAL A 18 2.72 -15.87 -22.81
C VAL A 18 2.99 -14.85 -21.70
N VAL A 19 2.09 -13.87 -21.51
CA VAL A 19 2.17 -12.84 -20.48
C VAL A 19 0.79 -12.57 -19.89
N THR A 20 0.71 -12.31 -18.59
CA THR A 20 -0.51 -11.91 -17.86
C THR A 20 -0.62 -10.38 -17.76
N GLY A 21 -1.72 -9.84 -17.21
CA GLY A 21 -1.87 -8.39 -16.99
C GLY A 21 -2.06 -7.58 -18.27
N LYS A 22 -2.58 -8.22 -19.32
CA LYS A 22 -2.88 -7.58 -20.62
C LYS A 22 -4.19 -6.80 -20.54
N PRO A 23 -4.39 -5.78 -21.39
CA PRO A 23 -5.72 -5.18 -21.54
C PRO A 23 -6.77 -6.22 -21.97
N ILE A 24 -8.03 -5.99 -21.59
CA ILE A 24 -9.16 -6.89 -21.92
C ILE A 24 -9.28 -7.13 -23.43
N ILE A 25 -9.00 -6.11 -24.24
CA ILE A 25 -9.01 -6.19 -25.70
C ILE A 25 -8.00 -7.20 -26.28
N TRP A 26 -7.01 -7.63 -25.49
CA TRP A 26 -5.96 -8.58 -25.85
C TRP A 26 -6.04 -9.87 -25.02
N GLU A 27 -7.28 -10.31 -24.70
CA GLU A 27 -7.54 -11.51 -23.90
C GLU A 27 -6.90 -11.48 -22.50
N GLY A 28 -6.76 -10.28 -21.93
CA GLY A 28 -6.50 -10.12 -20.51
C GLY A 28 -7.71 -10.53 -19.68
N LEU A 29 -7.49 -11.24 -18.58
CA LEU A 29 -8.52 -11.54 -17.60
C LEU A 29 -8.94 -10.27 -16.87
N LEU A 30 -10.24 -10.13 -16.58
CA LEU A 30 -10.80 -8.96 -15.89
C LEU A 30 -10.18 -8.75 -14.50
N VAL A 31 -9.85 -9.85 -13.83
CA VAL A 31 -9.18 -9.93 -12.52
C VAL A 31 -7.67 -9.70 -12.56
N GLU A 32 -7.03 -9.84 -13.73
CA GLU A 32 -5.60 -9.55 -13.92
C GLU A 32 -5.33 -8.05 -14.15
N THR A 33 -6.35 -7.20 -14.00
CA THR A 33 -6.07 -5.78 -13.88
C THR A 33 -5.39 -5.56 -12.55
N GLN A 34 -4.18 -5.01 -12.58
CA GLN A 34 -3.34 -4.77 -11.40
C GLN A 34 -4.12 -4.07 -10.26
N LEU A 35 -5.07 -3.21 -10.64
CA LEU A 35 -6.02 -2.56 -9.74
C LEU A 35 -6.88 -3.54 -8.92
N GLN A 36 -7.37 -4.65 -9.48
CA GLN A 36 -8.21 -5.61 -8.75
C GLN A 36 -7.40 -6.47 -7.78
N GLU A 37 -6.16 -6.84 -8.11
CA GLU A 37 -5.25 -7.53 -7.19
C GLU A 37 -4.85 -6.60 -6.03
N ASP A 38 -4.52 -5.35 -6.32
CA ASP A 38 -4.16 -4.33 -5.33
C ASP A 38 -5.33 -4.01 -4.36
N VAL A 39 -6.57 -3.97 -4.90
CA VAL A 39 -7.80 -3.80 -4.11
C VAL A 39 -8.08 -5.03 -3.24
N TYR A 40 -7.99 -6.23 -3.83
CA TYR A 40 -8.21 -7.48 -3.09
C TYR A 40 -7.20 -7.62 -1.96
N PHE A 41 -5.94 -7.33 -2.24
CA PHE A 41 -4.85 -7.31 -1.27
C PHE A 41 -5.16 -6.33 -0.12
N SER A 42 -5.54 -5.10 -0.45
CA SER A 42 -5.90 -4.08 0.54
C SER A 42 -7.08 -4.54 1.40
N GLN A 43 -8.13 -5.10 0.79
CA GLN A 43 -9.31 -5.62 1.50
C GLN A 43 -8.96 -6.80 2.42
N HIS A 44 -8.17 -7.75 1.94
CA HIS A 44 -7.76 -8.92 2.71
C HIS A 44 -6.91 -8.51 3.92
N LYS A 45 -5.97 -7.57 3.74
CA LYS A 45 -5.16 -7.02 4.83
C LYS A 45 -5.98 -6.29 5.88
N LEU A 46 -6.99 -5.54 5.46
CA LEU A 46 -7.93 -4.89 6.39
C LEU A 46 -8.84 -5.90 7.10
N ALA A 47 -9.22 -6.98 6.45
CA ALA A 47 -9.98 -8.07 7.07
C ALA A 47 -9.18 -8.75 8.19
N LEU A 48 -7.89 -9.02 7.98
CA LEU A 48 -7.00 -9.58 9.01
C LEU A 48 -6.93 -8.70 10.27
N LEU A 49 -6.95 -7.36 10.13
CA LEU A 49 -7.03 -6.47 11.29
C LEU A 49 -8.33 -6.65 12.07
N ASN A 50 -9.46 -6.79 11.36
CA ASN A 50 -10.78 -6.98 11.95
C ASN A 50 -10.92 -8.35 12.64
N GLU A 51 -10.34 -9.42 12.07
CA GLU A 51 -10.33 -10.77 12.66
C GLU A 51 -9.54 -10.83 13.98
N HIS A 52 -8.49 -10.01 14.11
CA HIS A 52 -7.79 -9.82 15.38
C HIS A 52 -8.53 -8.92 16.37
N GLY A 53 -9.81 -8.61 16.11
CA GLY A 53 -10.68 -7.82 17.00
C GLY A 53 -10.30 -6.34 17.05
N LYS A 54 -9.57 -5.82 16.06
CA LYS A 54 -9.11 -4.42 16.04
C LYS A 54 -10.01 -3.60 15.15
N ILE A 55 -10.55 -2.54 15.73
CA ILE A 55 -11.43 -1.60 15.04
C ILE A 55 -10.54 -0.60 14.27
N ILE A 56 -10.65 -0.57 12.95
CA ILE A 56 -9.97 0.40 12.08
C ILE A 56 -10.53 1.81 12.30
N ALA A 57 -11.82 1.91 12.65
CA ALA A 57 -12.47 3.17 12.92
C ALA A 57 -11.77 3.94 14.06
N GLY A 58 -11.39 5.19 13.78
CA GLY A 58 -10.70 6.08 14.72
C GLY A 58 -9.18 5.90 14.82
N GLN A 59 -8.60 4.89 14.14
CA GLN A 59 -7.16 4.67 14.13
C GLN A 59 -6.46 5.68 13.22
N ARG A 60 -5.30 6.19 13.64
CA ARG A 60 -4.48 7.09 12.82
C ARG A 60 -3.60 6.28 11.89
N VAL A 61 -3.68 6.55 10.59
CA VAL A 61 -2.99 5.76 9.56
C VAL A 61 -2.06 6.64 8.74
N VAL A 62 -0.84 6.15 8.50
CA VAL A 62 0.15 6.76 7.62
C VAL A 62 0.41 5.83 6.45
N ILE A 63 0.43 6.36 5.24
CA ILE A 63 0.61 5.58 4.01
C ILE A 63 1.80 6.14 3.23
N GLN A 64 2.79 5.30 2.99
CA GLN A 64 3.95 5.64 2.17
C GLN A 64 3.74 5.09 0.75
N GLY A 65 3.51 5.98 -0.21
CA GLY A 65 3.14 5.63 -1.57
C GLY A 65 1.64 5.79 -1.84
N PHE A 66 1.29 6.70 -2.74
CA PHE A 66 -0.08 6.93 -3.20
C PHE A 66 -0.27 6.52 -4.67
N GLY A 67 0.28 5.34 -5.02
CA GLY A 67 0.00 4.65 -6.30
C GLY A 67 -1.25 3.78 -6.19
N ASN A 68 -1.41 2.81 -7.10
CA ASN A 68 -2.58 1.94 -7.15
C ASN A 68 -2.92 1.29 -5.79
N VAL A 69 -1.98 0.57 -5.17
CA VAL A 69 -2.20 -0.08 -3.87
C VAL A 69 -2.50 0.94 -2.77
N GLY A 70 -1.66 1.97 -2.64
CA GLY A 70 -1.77 2.95 -1.56
C GLY A 70 -3.04 3.81 -1.63
N SER A 71 -3.47 4.20 -2.83
CA SER A 71 -4.71 4.98 -3.01
C SER A 71 -5.95 4.18 -2.65
N TRP A 72 -5.99 2.90 -3.05
CA TRP A 72 -7.10 2.01 -2.71
C TRP A 72 -7.11 1.66 -1.22
N ALA A 73 -5.95 1.38 -0.63
CA ALA A 73 -5.83 1.18 0.81
C ALA A 73 -6.33 2.41 1.59
N ALA A 74 -5.90 3.62 1.20
CA ALA A 74 -6.34 4.86 1.82
C ALA A 74 -7.86 5.03 1.74
N GLN A 75 -8.45 4.74 0.57
CA GLN A 75 -9.89 4.86 0.37
C GLN A 75 -10.67 3.89 1.24
N LEU A 76 -10.32 2.59 1.21
CA LEU A 76 -11.01 1.55 1.98
C LEU A 76 -10.90 1.79 3.48
N ILE A 77 -9.74 2.23 3.96
CA ILE A 77 -9.53 2.58 5.37
C ILE A 77 -10.39 3.78 5.77
N SER A 78 -10.41 4.82 4.93
CA SER A 78 -11.24 6.01 5.18
C SER A 78 -12.73 5.67 5.21
N GLU A 79 -13.20 4.78 4.32
CA GLU A 79 -14.59 4.30 4.29
C GLU A 79 -14.97 3.51 5.55
N GLN A 80 -14.01 2.80 6.14
CA GLN A 80 -14.17 2.08 7.42
C GLN A 80 -13.96 2.98 8.65
N GLY A 81 -13.79 4.30 8.46
CA GLY A 81 -13.67 5.28 9.53
C GLY A 81 -12.25 5.46 10.08
N GLY A 82 -11.23 4.92 9.42
CA GLY A 82 -9.83 5.20 9.75
C GLY A 82 -9.45 6.64 9.38
N ILE A 83 -8.53 7.22 10.13
CA ILE A 83 -8.10 8.62 9.97
C ILE A 83 -6.74 8.63 9.28
N ILE A 84 -6.71 8.91 7.98
CA ILE A 84 -5.44 9.02 7.25
C ILE A 84 -4.76 10.34 7.64
N VAL A 85 -3.66 10.28 8.38
CA VAL A 85 -2.98 11.48 8.91
C VAL A 85 -1.81 11.94 8.06
N ALA A 86 -1.18 11.06 7.28
CA ALA A 86 -0.14 11.43 6.35
C ALA A 86 -0.07 10.48 5.14
N VAL A 87 0.30 11.03 3.99
CA VAL A 87 0.46 10.32 2.72
C VAL A 87 1.71 10.84 2.00
N SER A 88 2.50 9.96 1.40
CA SER A 88 3.57 10.35 0.46
C SER A 88 3.44 9.71 -0.90
N ASP A 89 4.10 10.32 -1.87
CA ASP A 89 4.42 9.75 -3.17
C ASP A 89 5.80 10.24 -3.66
N VAL A 90 6.09 10.02 -4.94
CA VAL A 90 7.34 10.45 -5.57
C VAL A 90 7.52 11.97 -5.65
N THR A 91 6.45 12.75 -5.49
CA THR A 91 6.46 14.22 -5.59
C THR A 91 6.64 14.89 -4.23
N GLY A 92 6.27 14.23 -3.14
CA GLY A 92 6.44 14.72 -1.78
C GLY A 92 5.59 13.98 -0.77
N ALA A 93 5.45 14.56 0.43
CA ALA A 93 4.56 14.07 1.46
C ALA A 93 3.68 15.19 1.99
N ILE A 94 2.49 14.81 2.44
CA ILE A 94 1.51 15.70 3.06
C ILE A 94 1.00 15.10 4.37
N LYS A 95 0.61 15.98 5.29
CA LYS A 95 0.11 15.60 6.60
C LYS A 95 -1.08 16.45 7.01
N ASN A 96 -2.09 15.81 7.57
CA ASN A 96 -3.18 16.48 8.25
C ASN A 96 -3.59 15.68 9.49
N ARG A 97 -3.30 16.22 10.69
CA ARG A 97 -3.62 15.55 11.96
C ARG A 97 -5.11 15.30 12.16
N LYS A 98 -5.98 16.05 11.48
CA LYS A 98 -7.44 15.89 11.56
C LYS A 98 -7.98 14.83 10.58
N GLY A 99 -7.13 14.29 9.72
CA GLY A 99 -7.52 13.42 8.61
C GLY A 99 -7.42 14.14 7.27
N ILE A 100 -6.90 13.43 6.28
CA ILE A 100 -6.84 13.83 4.88
C ILE A 100 -8.11 13.30 4.20
N ASP A 101 -8.80 14.15 3.43
CA ASP A 101 -9.91 13.72 2.59
C ASP A 101 -9.37 13.00 1.35
N ILE A 102 -9.47 11.67 1.35
CA ILE A 102 -8.91 10.81 0.31
C ILE A 102 -9.61 11.01 -1.03
N GLN A 103 -10.90 11.36 -1.05
CA GLN A 103 -11.61 11.61 -2.30
C GLN A 103 -11.10 12.87 -3.00
N SER A 104 -10.91 13.95 -2.23
CA SER A 104 -10.28 15.18 -2.75
C SER A 104 -8.82 14.96 -3.13
N LEU A 105 -8.06 14.18 -2.35
CA LEU A 105 -6.67 13.88 -2.67
C LEU A 105 -6.53 13.08 -3.97
N ALA A 106 -7.39 12.07 -4.19
CA ALA A 106 -7.39 11.28 -5.41
C ALA A 106 -7.61 12.15 -6.66
N LYS A 107 -8.57 13.09 -6.60
CA LYS A 107 -8.81 14.07 -7.68
C LYS A 107 -7.59 14.97 -7.91
N HIS A 108 -7.00 15.47 -6.84
CA HIS A 108 -5.80 16.31 -6.93
C HIS A 108 -4.64 15.56 -7.61
N VAL A 109 -4.42 14.30 -7.25
CA VAL A 109 -3.37 13.46 -7.85
C VAL A 109 -3.65 13.16 -9.32
N GLU A 110 -4.91 12.95 -9.70
CA GLU A 110 -5.31 12.77 -11.10
C GLU A 110 -5.00 14.03 -11.96
N GLU A 111 -5.25 15.22 -11.41
CA GLU A 111 -5.02 16.49 -12.09
C GLU A 111 -3.54 16.94 -12.10
N ASN A 112 -2.84 16.76 -10.98
CA ASN A 112 -1.51 17.33 -10.74
C ASN A 112 -0.38 16.30 -10.81
N ARG A 113 -0.70 15.02 -10.97
CA ARG A 113 0.25 13.89 -11.02
C ARG A 113 1.10 13.71 -9.76
N GLY A 114 0.55 14.10 -8.61
CA GLY A 114 1.13 13.78 -7.31
C GLY A 114 0.47 14.52 -6.15
N VAL A 115 0.85 14.15 -4.92
CA VAL A 115 0.26 14.67 -3.67
C VAL A 115 0.76 16.06 -3.31
N LYS A 116 1.90 16.50 -3.88
CA LYS A 116 2.48 17.81 -3.59
C LYS A 116 1.51 18.93 -3.97
N GLY A 117 1.38 19.92 -3.08
CA GLY A 117 0.53 21.09 -3.30
C GLY A 117 -0.96 20.84 -3.08
N PHE A 118 -1.33 19.72 -2.45
CA PHE A 118 -2.71 19.49 -2.04
C PHE A 118 -3.11 20.42 -0.88
N ASP A 119 -4.17 21.22 -1.06
CA ASP A 119 -4.62 22.20 -0.07
C ASP A 119 -5.18 21.59 1.23
N GLY A 120 -5.55 20.31 1.20
CA GLY A 120 -6.10 19.60 2.36
C GLY A 120 -5.06 19.03 3.32
N GLY A 121 -3.76 19.33 3.14
CA GLY A 121 -2.69 18.89 4.03
C GLY A 121 -1.48 19.83 3.99
N ASP A 122 -0.73 19.85 5.09
CA ASP A 122 0.53 20.58 5.18
C ASP A 122 1.66 19.75 4.58
N TYR A 123 2.67 20.42 4.02
CA TYR A 123 3.89 19.75 3.56
C TYR A 123 4.55 18.97 4.70
N LEU A 124 4.93 17.73 4.39
CA LEU A 124 5.74 16.88 5.23
C LEU A 124 7.03 16.52 4.50
N ASP A 125 8.12 16.40 5.25
CA ASP A 125 9.37 15.86 4.73
C ASP A 125 9.17 14.38 4.34
N PRO A 126 9.38 13.98 3.07
CA PRO A 126 9.18 12.61 2.64
C PRO A 126 10.01 11.59 3.42
N ASP A 127 11.21 11.99 3.87
CA ASP A 127 12.11 11.11 4.61
C ASP A 127 11.62 10.83 6.04
N SER A 128 10.76 11.70 6.58
CA SER A 128 10.22 11.54 7.93
C SER A 128 8.91 10.76 7.98
N ILE A 129 8.31 10.39 6.84
CA ILE A 129 6.95 9.84 6.83
C ILE A 129 6.83 8.51 7.59
N LEU A 130 7.82 7.64 7.50
CA LEU A 130 7.80 6.34 8.19
C LEU A 130 7.88 6.49 9.72
N LEU A 131 8.37 7.63 10.19
CA LEU A 131 8.60 7.95 11.61
C LEU A 131 7.44 8.75 12.22
N GLU A 132 6.39 8.97 11.44
CA GLU A 132 5.23 9.73 11.87
C GLU A 132 4.44 9.01 12.95
N ASP A 133 3.90 9.80 13.88
CA ASP A 133 3.09 9.27 14.98
C ASP A 133 1.73 8.80 14.45
N CYS A 134 1.56 7.48 14.43
CA CYS A 134 0.37 6.81 13.94
C CYS A 134 0.13 5.50 14.67
N ASP A 135 -1.06 4.93 14.51
CA ASP A 135 -1.38 3.61 15.03
C ASP A 135 -1.05 2.53 14.00
N ILE A 136 -1.23 2.84 12.72
CA ILE A 136 -1.00 1.92 11.59
C ILE A 136 -0.12 2.61 10.55
N LEU A 137 0.97 1.95 10.15
CA LEU A 137 1.84 2.36 9.05
C LEU A 137 1.69 1.39 7.87
N ILE A 138 1.53 1.93 6.66
CA ILE A 138 1.35 1.15 5.43
C ILE A 138 2.44 1.55 4.42
N PRO A 139 3.56 0.83 4.36
CA PRO A 139 4.52 0.97 3.26
C PRO A 139 3.96 0.33 1.98
N ALA A 140 3.74 1.15 0.96
CA ALA A 140 3.10 0.81 -0.31
C ALA A 140 3.85 1.35 -1.54
N ALA A 141 5.12 1.77 -1.38
CA ALA A 141 5.93 2.31 -2.47
C ALA A 141 7.09 1.40 -2.90
N LEU A 142 8.05 1.16 -2.00
CA LEU A 142 9.32 0.49 -2.30
C LEU A 142 9.66 -0.55 -1.24
N GLY A 143 10.43 -1.56 -1.63
CA GLY A 143 11.03 -2.54 -0.72
C GLY A 143 12.22 -1.96 0.07
N GLY A 144 12.53 -2.56 1.22
CA GLY A 144 13.69 -2.23 2.07
C GLY A 144 13.67 -0.84 2.71
N VAL A 145 12.49 -0.22 2.79
CA VAL A 145 12.32 1.13 3.34
C VAL A 145 12.29 1.14 4.87
N ILE A 146 11.96 0.00 5.49
CA ILE A 146 12.06 -0.22 6.92
C ILE A 146 13.27 -1.11 7.16
N ASN A 147 14.30 -0.56 7.79
CA ASN A 147 15.61 -1.18 7.98
C ASN A 147 16.12 -0.95 9.40
N ARG A 148 17.28 -1.53 9.73
CA ARG A 148 17.87 -1.46 11.07
C ARG A 148 18.06 -0.03 11.59
N ASP A 149 18.27 0.93 10.69
CA ASP A 149 18.56 2.31 11.05
C ASP A 149 17.30 3.07 11.51
N ASN A 150 16.14 2.79 10.90
CA ASN A 150 14.90 3.52 11.18
C ASN A 150 13.86 2.72 11.99
N ALA A 151 13.97 1.39 12.08
CA ALA A 151 12.99 0.54 12.75
C ALA A 151 12.72 0.93 14.20
N LYS A 152 13.74 1.41 14.92
CA LYS A 152 13.63 1.82 16.34
C LYS A 152 12.85 3.12 16.53
N ASP A 153 12.79 3.94 15.49
CA ASP A 153 12.14 5.26 15.53
C ASP A 153 10.70 5.22 15.02
N ILE A 154 10.26 4.08 14.46
CA ILE A 154 8.87 3.86 14.05
C ILE A 154 7.96 3.84 15.28
N LYS A 155 6.96 4.72 15.26
CA LYS A 155 5.99 4.88 16.36
C LYS A 155 4.71 4.07 16.15
N ALA A 156 4.55 3.50 14.97
CA ALA A 156 3.37 2.72 14.60
C ALA A 156 3.23 1.49 15.50
N LYS A 157 2.00 1.19 15.91
CA LYS A 157 1.70 -0.06 16.65
C LYS A 157 1.62 -1.25 15.70
N TYR A 158 1.24 -1.00 14.45
CA TYR A 158 1.06 -2.00 13.42
C TYR A 158 1.68 -1.55 12.11
N ILE A 159 2.36 -2.47 11.43
CA ILE A 159 2.85 -2.28 10.07
C ILE A 159 2.11 -3.24 9.15
N ILE A 160 1.49 -2.69 8.10
CA ILE A 160 0.79 -3.47 7.07
C ILE A 160 1.59 -3.36 5.79
N GLU A 161 2.31 -4.43 5.45
CA GLU A 161 3.12 -4.45 4.24
C GLU A 161 2.22 -4.53 3.00
N ALA A 162 2.25 -3.46 2.20
CA ALA A 162 1.53 -3.37 0.94
C ALA A 162 2.45 -3.34 -0.28
N ALA A 163 3.71 -2.96 -0.09
CA ALA A 163 4.78 -3.20 -1.04
C ALA A 163 5.34 -4.62 -0.88
N ASP A 164 6.10 -5.08 -1.88
CA ASP A 164 6.91 -6.28 -1.77
C ASP A 164 8.16 -6.02 -0.92
N HIS A 165 8.30 -6.75 0.18
CA HIS A 165 9.45 -6.72 1.08
C HIS A 165 9.84 -5.30 1.58
N PRO A 166 8.91 -4.50 2.14
CA PRO A 166 9.21 -3.16 2.63
C PRO A 166 10.08 -3.18 3.90
N THR A 167 10.06 -4.30 4.65
CA THR A 167 10.81 -4.48 5.88
C THR A 167 11.97 -5.45 5.67
N ASP A 168 13.19 -5.02 6.01
CA ASP A 168 14.35 -5.90 6.04
C ASP A 168 14.23 -6.89 7.22
N PRO A 169 14.77 -8.13 7.09
CA PRO A 169 14.73 -9.11 8.18
C PRO A 169 15.34 -8.62 9.49
N GLU A 170 16.32 -7.71 9.43
CA GLU A 170 16.95 -7.12 10.62
C GLU A 170 16.08 -6.10 11.35
N ALA A 171 15.02 -5.60 10.71
CA ALA A 171 14.09 -4.61 11.24
C ALA A 171 12.82 -5.22 11.86
N ASP A 172 12.61 -6.53 11.68
CA ASP A 172 11.44 -7.27 12.16
C ASP A 172 11.46 -7.52 13.70
N GLU A 173 12.57 -7.16 14.37
CA GLU A 173 12.70 -7.28 15.83
C GLU A 173 12.01 -6.13 16.58
N GLY A 174 10.67 -6.20 16.73
CA GLY A 174 9.95 -5.40 17.73
C GLY A 174 8.60 -4.80 17.34
N VAL A 175 8.16 -4.97 16.09
CA VAL A 175 6.87 -4.44 15.61
C VAL A 175 5.98 -5.58 15.11
N VAL A 176 4.65 -5.47 15.28
CA VAL A 176 3.73 -6.44 14.68
C VAL A 176 3.61 -6.13 13.19
N VAL A 177 4.31 -6.92 12.38
CA VAL A 177 4.32 -6.83 10.92
C VAL A 177 3.31 -7.83 10.34
N LEU A 178 2.45 -7.34 9.45
CA LEU A 178 1.54 -8.16 8.65
C LEU A 178 2.14 -8.35 7.25
N PRO A 179 2.99 -9.38 7.02
CA PRO A 179 3.82 -9.50 5.82
C PRO A 179 3.03 -9.66 4.53
N ALA A 180 3.50 -9.08 3.43
CA ALA A 180 2.73 -8.92 2.19
C ALA A 180 2.03 -10.22 1.72
N SER A 181 2.70 -11.36 1.84
CA SER A 181 2.23 -12.74 1.55
C SER A 181 0.92 -13.23 2.21
N GLY A 182 0.24 -12.44 3.04
CA GLY A 182 -1.04 -12.82 3.69
C GLY A 182 -0.87 -13.60 5.00
N TYR A 183 0.35 -13.93 5.41
CA TYR A 183 0.61 -14.50 6.72
C TYR A 183 0.70 -13.41 7.79
N ILE A 184 0.38 -13.73 9.04
CA ILE A 184 0.59 -12.85 10.20
C ILE A 184 1.82 -13.37 10.94
N CYS A 185 2.88 -12.56 11.01
CA CYS A 185 4.05 -12.85 11.84
C CYS A 185 3.80 -12.30 13.25
N GLU A 186 3.02 -13.02 14.06
CA GLU A 186 3.09 -12.88 15.51
C GLU A 186 4.18 -13.83 16.05
N LEU A 187 5.09 -13.28 16.86
CA LEU A 187 6.13 -14.00 17.59
C LEU A 187 5.69 -15.42 17.99
N ARG A 188 6.38 -16.40 17.38
CA ARG A 188 6.36 -17.87 17.63
C ARG A 188 5.37 -18.78 16.92
N ARG A 189 4.45 -18.33 16.06
CA ARG A 189 3.73 -19.27 15.16
C ARG A 189 3.35 -18.61 13.83
N CYS A 190 4.09 -18.93 12.77
CA CYS A 190 3.53 -18.86 11.42
C CYS A 190 2.41 -19.91 11.35
N TYR A 191 1.15 -19.49 11.50
CA TYR A 191 0.03 -20.36 11.17
C TYR A 191 -0.14 -20.38 9.66
N ARG A 192 -0.01 -21.57 9.07
CA ARG A 192 -0.62 -21.89 7.78
C ARG A 192 -2.13 -21.89 8.00
N GLU A 193 -2.86 -21.04 7.29
CA GLU A 193 -4.25 -21.39 7.01
C GLU A 193 -4.23 -22.62 6.11
N THR A 194 -4.75 -23.72 6.64
CA THR A 194 -5.18 -24.90 5.88
C THR A 194 -6.56 -24.67 5.32
#